data_AF-A0A554IUR4-F1
#
_entry.id   AF-A0A554IUR4-F1
#
_cell.length_a   1.000
_cell.length_b   1.000
_cell.length_c   1.000
_cell.angle_alpha   90.00
_cell.angle_beta   90.00
_cell.angle_gamma   90.00
#
_symmetry.space_group_name_H-M   'P 1'
#
loop_
_entity.id
_entity.type
_entity.pdbx_description
1 polymer ?
#
loop_
_entity_poly.entity_id
_entity_poly.type
_entity_poly.pdbx_seq_one_letter_code
_entity_poly.pdbx_strand_id
1 'polypeptide(L)' 'MPTRVANALVKAGFETVADLVKAKKSDLVKVRNLGEKSVKIIEAALGEKQLKLGD' A
#
# COMPACT_ATOMS: atom_id res chain seq x y z
N MET A 1 4.12 -7.11 7.34
CA MET A 1 2.92 -6.27 7.11
C MET A 1 1.69 -6.93 7.76
N PRO A 2 0.78 -6.18 8.41
CA PRO A 2 -0.47 -6.71 8.97
C PRO A 2 -1.43 -7.23 7.91
N THR A 3 -2.15 -8.30 8.23
CA THR A 3 -3.13 -8.95 7.34
C THR A 3 -4.27 -8.01 6.91
N ARG A 4 -4.73 -7.10 7.77
CA ARG A 4 -5.77 -6.13 7.42
C ARG A 4 -5.35 -5.15 6.32
N VAL A 5 -4.07 -4.77 6.28
CA VAL A 5 -3.53 -3.86 5.25
C VAL A 5 -3.41 -4.60 3.93
N ALA A 6 -2.82 -5.80 3.93
CA ALA A 6 -2.71 -6.65 2.74
C ALA A 6 -4.09 -6.95 2.13
N ASN A 7 -5.08 -7.32 2.97
CA ASN A 7 -6.43 -7.64 2.49
C ASN A 7 -7.16 -6.42 1.91
N ALA A 8 -6.93 -5.22 2.45
CA ALA A 8 -7.53 -4.01 1.92
C ALA A 8 -6.91 -3.63 0.56
N LEU A 9 -5.60 -3.82 0.40
CA LEU A 9 -4.89 -3.63 -0.88
C LEU A 9 -5.39 -4.58 -1.96
N VAL A 10 -5.47 -5.88 -1.67
CA VAL A 10 -6.01 -6.89 -2.59
C VAL A 10 -7.44 -6.55 -3.01
N LYS A 11 -8.31 -6.17 -2.05
CA LYS A 11 -9.69 -5.74 -2.36
C LYS A 11 -9.77 -4.46 -3.19
N ALA A 12 -8.73 -3.64 -3.17
CA ALA A 12 -8.62 -2.44 -3.99
C ALA A 12 -7.94 -2.69 -5.34
N GLY A 13 -7.59 -3.95 -5.66
CA GLY A 13 -6.92 -4.33 -6.90
C GLY A 13 -5.40 -4.20 -6.88
N PHE A 14 -4.79 -3.91 -5.73
CA PHE A 14 -3.34 -3.90 -5.55
C PHE A 14 -2.88 -5.27 -5.06
N GLU A 15 -2.86 -6.26 -5.95
CA GLU A 15 -2.53 -7.64 -5.61
C GLU A 15 -1.01 -7.88 -5.63
N THR A 16 -0.27 -7.11 -6.43
CA THR A 16 1.16 -7.29 -6.60
C THR A 16 1.97 -6.08 -6.12
N VAL A 17 3.26 -6.33 -5.87
CA VAL A 17 4.22 -5.26 -5.56
C VAL A 17 4.34 -4.27 -6.72
N ALA A 18 4.21 -4.74 -7.97
CA ALA A 18 4.24 -3.86 -9.14
C ALA A 18 3.08 -2.86 -9.14
N ASP A 19 1.90 -3.29 -8.69
CA ASP A 19 0.73 -2.41 -8.56
C ASP A 19 0.94 -1.38 -7.45
N LEU A 20 1.55 -1.78 -6.33
CA LEU A 20 1.89 -0.88 -5.23
C LEU A 20 2.92 0.18 -5.61
N VAL A 21 3.94 -0.18 -6.39
CA VAL A 21 4.97 0.78 -6.86
C VAL A 21 4.38 1.78 -7.87
N LYS A 22 3.36 1.39 -8.62
CA LYS A 22 2.62 2.29 -9.52
C LYS A 22 1.55 3.11 -8.80
N ALA A 23 1.11 2.66 -7.63
CA ALA A 23 0.08 3.32 -6.86
C ALA A 23 0.60 4.61 -6.23
N LYS A 24 -0.19 5.69 -6.36
CA LYS A 24 0.06 6.92 -5.63
C LYS A 24 -0.38 6.77 -4.19
N LYS A 25 0.32 7.47 -3.29
CA LYS A 25 -0.06 7.56 -1.87
C LYS A 25 -1.50 8.07 -1.69
N SER A 26 -1.93 9.02 -2.52
CA SER A 26 -3.29 9.57 -2.50
C SER A 26 -4.37 8.55 -2.82
N ASP A 27 -4.06 7.55 -3.66
CA ASP A 27 -5.00 6.49 -4.02
C ASP A 27 -5.08 5.43 -2.93
N LEU A 28 -3.95 5.13 -2.27
CA LEU A 28 -3.93 4.26 -1.10
C LEU A 28 -4.75 4.82 0.07
N VAL A 29 -4.74 6.15 0.28
CA VAL A 29 -5.56 6.81 1.32
C VAL A 29 -7.07 6.71 1.02
N LYS A 30 -7.46 6.61 -0.25
CA LYS A 30 -8.87 6.43 -0.65
C LYS A 30 -9.35 4.99 -0.48
N VAL A 31 -8.44 4.03 -0.32
CA VAL A 31 -8.82 2.62 -0.12
C VAL A 31 -9.56 2.49 1.21
N ARG A 32 -10.77 1.92 1.13
CA ARG A 32 -11.59 1.63 2.30
C ARG A 32 -10.80 0.76 3.28
N ASN A 33 -10.75 1.18 4.55
CA ASN A 33 -9.98 0.54 5.63
C ASN A 33 -8.45 0.76 5.60
N LEU A 34 -7.91 1.64 4.73
CA LEU A 34 -6.56 2.19 4.87
C LEU A 34 -6.63 3.57 5.53
N GLY A 35 -5.94 3.72 6.66
CA GLY A 35 -5.69 5.03 7.29
C GLY A 35 -4.22 5.40 7.22
N GLU A 36 -3.84 6.58 7.75
CA GLU A 36 -2.46 7.06 7.75
C GLU A 36 -1.45 6.04 8.31
N LYS A 37 -1.81 5.34 9.40
CA LYS A 37 -0.98 4.27 9.98
C LYS A 37 -0.76 3.12 8.98
N SER A 38 -1.81 2.71 8.27
CA SER A 38 -1.72 1.64 7.27
C SER A 38 -0.81 2.05 6.11
N VAL A 39 -0.89 3.30 5.66
CA VAL A 39 -0.04 3.83 4.58
C VAL A 39 1.43 3.84 4.99
N LYS A 40 1.75 4.29 6.20
CA LYS A 40 3.14 4.23 6.72
C LYS A 40 3.69 2.81 6.78
N ILE A 41 2.86 1.84 7.12
CA ILE A 41 3.24 0.42 7.13
C ILE A 41 3.54 -0.09 5.72
N ILE A 42 2.78 0.37 4.72
CA ILE A 42 3.04 0.03 3.31
C ILE A 42 4.35 0.66 2.85
N GLU A 43 4.56 1.94 3.14
CA GLU A 43 5.81 2.65 2.84
C GLU A 43 7.02 1.95 3.47
N ALA A 44 6.92 1.54 4.74
CA ALA A 44 7.97 0.79 5.43
C ALA A 44 8.22 -0.57 4.76
N ALA A 45 7.16 -1.33 4.44
CA ALA A 45 7.28 -2.63 3.78
C ALA A 45 7.87 -2.55 2.36
N LEU A 46 7.58 -1.47 1.63
CA LEU A 46 8.22 -1.19 0.34
C LEU A 46 9.69 -0.77 0.54
N GLY A 47 9.97 0.05 1.55
CA GLY A 47 11.32 0.50 1.90
C GLY A 47 12.26 -0.65 2.28
N GLU A 48 11.76 -1.68 2.97
CA GLU A 48 12.51 -2.93 3.24
C GLU A 48 12.97 -3.63 1.96
N LYS A 49 12.23 -3.46 0.86
CA LYS A 49 12.55 -3.99 -0.47
C LYS A 49 13.25 -2.96 -1.37
N GLN A 50 13.65 -1.81 -0.83
CA GLN A 50 14.22 -0.68 -1.57
C GLN A 50 13.28 -0.13 -2.66
N LEU A 51 11.97 -0.29 -2.47
CA LEU A 51 10.91 0.20 -3.34
C LEU A 51 10.22 1.43 -2.71
N LYS A 52 9.55 2.21 -3.56
CA LYS A 52 8.77 3.38 -3.15
C LYS A 52 7.41 3.35 -3.85
N LEU A 53 6.45 4.05 -3.25
CA LEU A 53 5.16 4.34 -3.90
C LEU A 53 5.39 5.26 -5.10
N GLY A 54 4.45 5.22 -6.05
CA GLY A 54 4.46 6.14 -7.18
C GLY A 54 4.20 7.59 -6.71
N ASP A 55 4.90 8.53 -7.34
CA ASP A 55 4.63 9.98 -7.23
C ASP A 55 3.29 10.33 -7.89
#